data_AF-A0A8J3WWA9-F1
#
_entry.id   AF-A0A8J3WWA9-F1
#
_cell.length_a   1.000
_cell.length_b   1.000
_cell.length_c   1.000
_cell.angle_alpha   90.00
_cell.angle_beta   90.00
_cell.angle_gamma   90.00
#
_symmetry.space_group_name_H-M   'P 1'
#
loop_
_entity.id
_entity.type
_entity.pdbx_description
1 polymer ?
#
loop_
_entity_poly.entity_id
_entity_poly.type
_entity_poly.pdbx_seq_one_letter_code
_entity_poly.pdbx_strand_id
1 'polypeptide(L)'
;MNSPLKRTALACILMFGLLMININYLQAVRAEDLKQDSRDRRNFFARYEVERGLITAGNKVIARSEDTGDPETRFKRIYPEGKVYAPVTGFFAPENTSDIERAENDLLDGSSPSLVIRRGIDLFTGKQTKGANVQLTINPKAQEAAYKALGASGKKGALVAIEPKTGAILAMVSIPTYDPNLLAPADKAAVNEAYKKLDADEDKPLVNRAIARTYPPGSTFKVVTMAAYLESDDSLGPQSQVDAPQRLDLPNTTADLPNYGGAACGAGRVTLSFALEKSCNTPFGKIGMELGYDAMKEQAAKFGIGENLDPLEIPMAVSPSSIGPEEDQAALAQASIGQRSNQMSPLQMAMVAAGIANNGVVMKPYLVNKVTDAEGGEIKTADPEELDTAMSEENAAKLKEMMVNVVNLGTASAAQIPGETVGGKTGTAETAEGRAPHAWFISFAPADNPKVAVALIVESGSAGNDASGGQTAAPIAKSVMEAVLGR
;
A
#
# COMPACT_ATOMS: atom_id res chain seq x y z
N MET A 1 76.67 -28.00 -6.22
CA MET A 1 75.49 -27.12 -6.01
C MET A 1 75.34 -26.92 -4.51
N ASN A 2 75.54 -25.70 -4.02
CA ASN A 2 75.74 -25.40 -2.59
C ASN A 2 74.47 -25.71 -1.77
N SER A 3 74.49 -26.74 -0.92
CA SER A 3 73.33 -27.24 -0.17
C SER A 3 72.61 -26.18 0.69
N PRO A 4 73.33 -25.27 1.37
CA PRO A 4 72.73 -24.08 1.98
C PRO A 4 71.87 -23.25 1.03
N LEU A 5 72.38 -22.91 -0.17
CA LEU A 5 71.65 -22.15 -1.18
C LEU A 5 70.38 -22.86 -1.65
N LYS A 6 70.41 -24.19 -1.82
CA LYS A 6 69.20 -24.96 -2.16
C LYS A 6 68.15 -24.89 -1.05
N ARG A 7 68.56 -25.05 0.21
CA ARG A 7 67.64 -25.00 1.35
C ARG A 7 67.01 -23.61 1.51
N THR A 8 67.81 -22.56 1.34
CA THR A 8 67.31 -21.18 1.33
C THR A 8 66.35 -20.93 0.18
N ALA A 9 66.69 -21.35 -1.05
CA ALA A 9 65.80 -21.21 -2.20
C ALA A 9 64.48 -21.97 -2.01
N LEU A 10 64.53 -23.19 -1.46
CA LEU A 10 63.34 -23.99 -1.17
C LEU A 10 62.46 -23.33 -0.10
N ALA A 11 63.08 -22.78 0.96
CA ALA A 11 62.37 -22.03 1.99
C ALA A 11 61.70 -20.77 1.42
N CYS A 12 62.38 -20.02 0.54
CA CYS A 12 61.79 -18.87 -0.14
C CYS A 12 60.61 -19.26 -1.04
N ILE A 13 60.75 -20.31 -1.85
CA ILE A 13 59.66 -20.81 -2.71
C ILE A 13 58.46 -21.24 -1.86
N LEU A 14 58.69 -21.91 -0.73
CA LEU A 14 57.62 -22.31 0.18
C LEU A 14 56.91 -21.09 0.79
N MET A 15 57.65 -20.05 1.20
CA MET A 15 57.06 -18.81 1.70
C MET A 15 56.25 -18.07 0.63
N PHE A 16 56.75 -17.98 -0.60
CA PHE A 16 55.98 -17.40 -1.72
C PHE A 16 54.73 -18.22 -2.06
N GLY A 17 54.84 -19.55 -2.03
CA GLY A 17 53.69 -20.44 -2.20
C GLY A 17 52.61 -20.21 -1.13
N LEU A 18 53.01 -20.11 0.13
CA LEU A 18 52.11 -19.80 1.24
C LEU A 18 51.47 -18.40 1.11
N LEU A 19 52.24 -17.39 0.67
CA LEU A 19 51.72 -16.05 0.38
C LEU A 19 50.69 -16.07 -0.75
N MET A 20 50.97 -16.78 -1.85
CA MET A 20 50.01 -16.90 -2.95
C MET A 20 48.74 -17.63 -2.54
N ILE A 21 48.85 -18.70 -1.75
CA ILE A 21 47.69 -19.39 -1.19
C ILE A 21 46.88 -18.44 -0.31
N ASN A 22 47.55 -17.66 0.55
CA ASN A 22 46.89 -16.70 1.43
C ASN A 22 46.18 -15.58 0.65
N ILE A 23 46.80 -15.02 -0.38
CA ILE A 23 46.18 -14.00 -1.25
C ILE A 23 44.95 -14.57 -1.95
N ASN A 24 45.03 -15.76 -2.54
CA ASN A 24 43.89 -16.39 -3.20
C ASN A 24 42.77 -16.70 -2.20
N TYR A 25 43.11 -17.15 -0.98
CA TYR A 25 42.12 -17.35 0.07
C TYR A 25 41.40 -16.05 0.45
N LEU A 26 42.14 -14.94 0.56
CA LEU A 26 41.54 -13.63 0.83
C LEU A 26 40.67 -13.13 -0.33
N GLN A 27 41.08 -13.35 -1.58
CA GLN A 27 40.38 -12.85 -2.78
C GLN A 27 39.20 -13.71 -3.25
N ALA A 28 39.23 -15.03 -3.03
CA ALA A 28 38.20 -15.93 -3.54
C ALA A 28 37.25 -16.43 -2.44
N VAL A 29 37.76 -16.61 -1.21
CA VAL A 29 36.96 -17.19 -0.12
C VAL A 29 36.48 -16.09 0.84
N ARG A 30 37.38 -15.21 1.29
CA ARG A 30 37.03 -14.13 2.25
C ARG A 30 36.64 -12.81 1.60
N ALA A 31 36.60 -12.70 0.27
CA ALA A 31 36.33 -11.42 -0.37
C ALA A 31 34.95 -10.87 -0.01
N GLU A 32 33.93 -11.73 0.04
CA GLU A 32 32.57 -11.32 0.42
C GLU A 32 32.51 -10.93 1.90
N ASP A 33 33.12 -11.73 2.80
CA ASP A 33 33.22 -11.40 4.24
C ASP A 33 33.91 -10.05 4.48
N LEU A 34 35.02 -9.79 3.78
CA LEU A 34 35.79 -8.55 3.91
C LEU A 34 35.04 -7.35 3.35
N LYS A 35 34.25 -7.55 2.30
CA LYS A 35 33.37 -6.52 1.72
C LYS A 35 32.18 -6.25 2.65
N GLN A 36 31.65 -7.26 3.32
CA GLN A 36 30.52 -7.09 4.24
C GLN A 36 30.94 -6.70 5.67
N ASP A 37 32.25 -6.62 5.97
CA ASP A 37 32.77 -6.19 7.27
C ASP A 37 32.38 -4.73 7.56
N SER A 38 31.78 -4.49 8.72
CA SER A 38 31.30 -3.16 9.14
C SER A 38 32.41 -2.11 9.30
N ARG A 39 33.69 -2.53 9.34
CA ARG A 39 34.86 -1.65 9.37
C ARG A 39 35.30 -1.21 7.97
N ASP A 40 34.83 -1.84 6.89
CA ASP A 40 35.17 -1.41 5.53
C ASP A 40 34.43 -0.11 5.19
N ARG A 41 35.13 1.02 5.40
CA ARG A 41 34.61 2.36 5.09
C ARG A 41 34.47 2.61 3.59
N ARG A 42 35.09 1.79 2.72
CA ARG A 42 35.00 1.99 1.26
C ARG A 42 33.59 1.77 0.75
N ASN A 43 32.88 0.77 1.27
CA ASN A 43 31.49 0.53 0.88
C ASN A 43 30.55 1.63 1.35
N PHE A 44 30.87 2.31 2.45
CA PHE A 44 30.13 3.50 2.86
C PHE A 44 30.29 4.64 1.86
N PHE A 45 31.54 5.02 1.52
CA PHE A 45 31.82 6.14 0.63
C PHE A 45 31.48 5.84 -0.84
N ALA A 46 31.68 4.60 -1.31
CA ALA A 46 31.34 4.19 -2.68
C ALA A 46 29.86 4.43 -3.02
N ARG A 47 28.95 4.39 -2.02
CA ARG A 47 27.53 4.68 -2.22
C ARG A 47 27.26 6.17 -2.51
N TYR A 48 28.17 7.06 -2.14
CA TYR A 48 28.09 8.50 -2.38
C TYR A 48 28.94 8.96 -3.58
N GLU A 49 29.72 8.05 -4.20
CA GLU A 49 30.44 8.30 -5.45
C GLU A 49 29.54 8.13 -6.70
N VAL A 50 28.40 7.45 -6.54
CA VAL A 50 27.43 7.19 -7.59
C VAL A 50 26.32 8.23 -7.58
N GLU A 51 26.04 8.82 -8.74
CA GLU A 51 24.86 9.64 -8.94
C GLU A 51 23.63 8.73 -9.01
N ARG A 52 22.99 8.48 -7.84
CA ARG A 52 21.76 7.66 -7.82
C ARG A 52 20.70 8.25 -8.73
N GLY A 53 20.00 7.39 -9.46
CA GLY A 53 18.99 7.79 -10.43
C GLY A 53 17.78 8.50 -9.80
N LEU A 54 17.00 9.18 -10.63
CA LEU A 54 15.83 9.96 -10.21
C LEU A 54 14.68 9.04 -9.82
N ILE A 55 13.89 9.44 -8.82
CA ILE A 55 12.54 8.92 -8.61
C ILE A 55 11.56 10.01 -9.02
N THR A 56 10.60 9.68 -9.88
CA THR A 56 9.63 10.63 -10.45
C THR A 56 8.19 10.16 -10.27
N ALA A 57 7.27 11.12 -10.16
CA ALA A 57 5.82 10.91 -10.18
C ALA A 57 5.23 11.84 -11.24
N GLY A 58 4.71 11.27 -12.34
CA GLY A 58 4.37 12.06 -13.53
C GLY A 58 5.55 12.89 -14.04
N ASN A 59 5.42 14.21 -14.01
CA ASN A 59 6.46 15.18 -14.38
C ASN A 59 7.26 15.75 -13.20
N LYS A 60 7.00 15.29 -11.96
CA LYS A 60 7.70 15.75 -10.77
C LYS A 60 8.87 14.84 -10.41
N VAL A 61 9.99 15.45 -10.05
CA VAL A 61 11.13 14.76 -9.43
C VAL A 61 10.95 14.76 -7.92
N ILE A 62 10.78 13.58 -7.33
CA ILE A 62 10.46 13.41 -5.91
C ILE A 62 11.65 12.88 -5.09
N ALA A 63 12.67 12.29 -5.76
CA ALA A 63 13.98 12.05 -5.19
C ALA A 63 15.07 12.25 -6.26
N ARG A 64 16.17 12.90 -5.89
CA ARG A 64 17.32 13.13 -6.77
C ARG A 64 18.63 13.15 -5.99
N SER A 65 19.73 12.95 -6.70
CA SER A 65 21.07 13.16 -6.19
C SER A 65 21.57 14.54 -6.57
N GLU A 66 22.28 15.21 -5.68
CA GLU A 66 22.92 16.52 -5.89
C GLU A 66 24.43 16.40 -5.66
N ASP A 67 25.22 16.87 -6.63
CA ASP A 67 26.68 16.91 -6.53
C ASP A 67 27.09 18.05 -5.60
N THR A 68 27.69 17.70 -4.46
CA THR A 68 28.17 18.63 -3.43
C THR A 68 29.59 19.10 -3.70
N GLY A 69 30.32 18.46 -4.63
CA GLY A 69 31.74 18.67 -4.85
C GLY A 69 32.65 18.07 -3.77
N ASP A 70 32.10 17.45 -2.72
CA ASP A 70 32.87 16.75 -1.69
C ASP A 70 33.45 15.44 -2.24
N PRO A 71 34.78 15.19 -2.17
CA PRO A 71 35.37 13.97 -2.72
C PRO A 71 34.95 12.67 -2.03
N GLU A 72 34.57 12.72 -0.74
CA GLU A 72 34.17 11.54 0.04
C GLU A 72 32.65 11.34 -0.01
N THR A 73 31.86 12.42 -0.09
CA THR A 73 30.39 12.38 -0.05
C THR A 73 29.76 13.15 -1.21
N ARG A 74 30.27 12.89 -2.42
CA ARG A 74 29.99 13.69 -3.62
C ARG A 74 28.51 13.84 -3.93
N PHE A 75 27.74 12.76 -3.90
CA PHE A 75 26.30 12.82 -4.21
C PHE A 75 25.44 12.72 -2.96
N LYS A 76 24.80 13.83 -2.60
CA LYS A 76 23.81 13.86 -1.53
C LYS A 76 22.42 13.54 -2.08
N ARG A 77 21.68 12.65 -1.40
CA ARG A 77 20.28 12.38 -1.75
C ARG A 77 19.36 13.48 -1.22
N ILE A 78 18.43 13.95 -2.05
CA ILE A 78 17.49 15.03 -1.74
C ILE A 78 16.08 14.61 -2.15
N TYR A 79 15.11 14.94 -1.30
CA TYR A 79 13.68 14.71 -1.51
C TYR A 79 12.98 16.07 -1.58
N PRO A 80 12.85 16.68 -2.79
CA PRO A 80 12.35 18.07 -2.92
C PRO A 80 10.95 18.28 -2.32
N GLU A 81 10.11 17.26 -2.39
CA GLU A 81 8.72 17.30 -1.90
C GLU A 81 8.58 16.71 -0.48
N GLY A 82 9.70 16.30 0.14
CA GLY A 82 9.82 15.86 1.53
C GLY A 82 8.72 14.90 1.98
N LYS A 83 7.95 15.34 2.99
CA LYS A 83 6.90 14.54 3.67
C LYS A 83 5.81 14.01 2.74
N VAL A 84 5.50 14.72 1.65
CA VAL A 84 4.35 14.41 0.79
C VAL A 84 4.48 13.02 0.14
N TYR A 85 5.71 12.64 -0.20
CA TYR A 85 6.01 11.39 -0.90
C TYR A 85 6.79 10.39 -0.03
N ALA A 86 7.07 10.70 1.24
CA ALA A 86 7.84 9.84 2.13
C ALA A 86 7.28 8.39 2.24
N PRO A 87 5.96 8.13 2.28
CA PRO A 87 5.42 6.78 2.29
C PRO A 87 5.68 5.98 0.99
N VAL A 88 6.05 6.67 -0.08
CA VAL A 88 6.34 6.09 -1.40
C VAL A 88 7.85 5.99 -1.61
N THR A 89 8.57 7.10 -1.49
CA THR A 89 10.02 7.14 -1.73
C THR A 89 10.79 6.37 -0.68
N GLY A 90 10.34 6.45 0.57
CA GLY A 90 11.16 6.10 1.72
C GLY A 90 12.33 7.06 1.88
N PHE A 91 13.44 6.52 2.39
CA PHE A 91 14.71 7.23 2.48
C PHE A 91 15.89 6.35 2.05
N PHE A 92 16.98 7.04 1.72
CA PHE A 92 18.31 6.48 1.49
C PHE A 92 19.25 7.08 2.53
N ALA A 93 19.81 6.22 3.38
CA ALA A 93 20.68 6.60 4.47
C ALA A 93 22.02 5.81 4.44
N PRO A 94 23.04 6.30 5.17
CA PRO A 94 24.30 5.59 5.43
C PRO A 94 24.20 4.07 5.57
N GLU A 95 23.32 3.61 6.45
CA GLU A 95 23.26 2.22 6.92
C GLU A 95 21.90 1.56 6.65
N ASN A 96 20.93 2.31 6.08
CA ASN A 96 19.58 1.79 5.85
C ASN A 96 18.94 2.44 4.61
N THR A 97 17.99 1.74 4.00
CA THR A 97 17.15 2.27 2.92
C THR A 97 15.72 1.77 3.14
N SER A 98 14.72 2.53 2.70
CA SER A 98 13.32 2.13 2.81
C SER A 98 12.53 2.27 1.52
N ASP A 99 11.39 1.58 1.48
CA ASP A 99 10.37 1.70 0.43
C ASP A 99 10.96 1.62 -0.99
N ILE A 100 10.65 2.54 -1.91
CA ILE A 100 11.20 2.51 -3.29
C ILE A 100 12.73 2.63 -3.31
N GLU A 101 13.34 3.45 -2.44
CA GLU A 101 14.81 3.57 -2.38
C GLU A 101 15.49 2.23 -2.06
N ARG A 102 14.82 1.35 -1.29
CA ARG A 102 15.29 -0.01 -1.01
C ARG A 102 14.90 -0.99 -2.12
N ALA A 103 13.62 -0.99 -2.51
CA ALA A 103 13.08 -1.97 -3.45
C ALA A 103 13.78 -1.89 -4.81
N GLU A 104 14.11 -0.66 -5.25
CA GLU A 104 14.77 -0.41 -6.52
C GLU A 104 16.25 -0.01 -6.34
N ASN A 105 16.87 -0.38 -5.20
CA ASN A 105 18.24 0.06 -4.87
C ASN A 105 19.23 -0.22 -6.01
N ASP A 106 19.21 -1.43 -6.56
CA ASP A 106 20.19 -1.87 -7.54
C ASP A 106 20.02 -1.17 -8.89
N LEU A 107 18.80 -0.75 -9.22
CA LEU A 107 18.55 0.10 -10.38
C LEU A 107 19.03 1.52 -10.08
N LEU A 108 18.65 2.07 -8.93
CA LEU A 108 18.97 3.42 -8.51
C LEU A 108 20.48 3.66 -8.30
N ASP A 109 21.28 2.66 -7.93
CA ASP A 109 22.74 2.76 -7.82
C ASP A 109 23.50 2.22 -9.04
N GLY A 110 22.78 1.78 -10.07
CA GLY A 110 23.40 1.30 -11.31
C GLY A 110 24.02 -0.10 -11.21
N SER A 111 23.90 -0.79 -10.07
CA SER A 111 24.49 -2.12 -9.87
C SER A 111 23.70 -3.27 -10.50
N SER A 112 22.46 -3.01 -10.92
CA SER A 112 21.54 -3.99 -11.50
C SER A 112 22.15 -4.77 -12.68
N PRO A 113 21.92 -6.09 -12.78
CA PRO A 113 22.32 -6.89 -13.94
C PRO A 113 21.77 -6.36 -15.27
N SER A 114 20.58 -5.73 -15.24
CA SER A 114 19.96 -5.10 -16.43
C SER A 114 20.81 -3.96 -17.02
N LEU A 115 21.73 -3.39 -16.22
CA LEU A 115 22.61 -2.28 -16.59
C LEU A 115 24.04 -2.74 -16.97
N VAL A 116 24.31 -4.05 -17.07
CA VAL A 116 25.68 -4.57 -17.33
C VAL A 116 26.28 -4.04 -18.63
N ILE A 117 25.51 -4.01 -19.72
CA ILE A 117 25.97 -3.49 -21.01
C ILE A 117 26.34 -2.00 -20.88
N ARG A 118 25.50 -1.23 -20.18
CA ARG A 118 25.72 0.19 -19.94
C ARG A 118 26.98 0.45 -19.11
N ARG A 119 27.14 -0.29 -18.00
CA ARG A 119 28.36 -0.22 -17.17
C ARG A 119 29.62 -0.53 -17.98
N GLY A 120 29.56 -1.49 -18.91
CA GLY A 120 30.67 -1.81 -19.80
C GLY A 120 31.04 -0.64 -20.73
N ILE A 121 30.03 0.06 -21.28
CA ILE A 121 30.23 1.26 -22.11
C ILE A 121 30.80 2.41 -21.27
N ASP A 122 30.25 2.67 -20.09
CA ASP A 122 30.70 3.77 -19.23
C ASP A 122 32.15 3.53 -18.78
N LEU A 123 32.52 2.29 -18.43
CA LEU A 123 33.90 1.91 -18.11
C LEU A 123 34.85 2.12 -19.30
N PHE A 124 34.44 1.72 -20.52
CA PHE A 124 35.26 1.87 -21.72
C PHE A 124 35.41 3.34 -22.16
N THR A 125 34.37 4.15 -21.96
CA THR A 125 34.32 5.56 -22.34
C THR A 125 34.82 6.51 -21.25
N GLY A 126 35.13 5.98 -20.05
CA GLY A 126 35.52 6.77 -18.88
C GLY A 126 34.40 7.66 -18.33
N LYS A 127 33.14 7.39 -18.69
CA LYS A 127 31.98 8.08 -18.13
C LYS A 127 31.72 7.61 -16.69
N GLN A 128 31.28 8.53 -15.85
CA GLN A 128 30.88 8.20 -14.48
C GLN A 128 29.57 7.39 -14.52
N THR A 129 29.55 6.24 -13.82
CA THR A 129 28.36 5.39 -13.71
C THR A 129 27.24 6.15 -13.00
N LYS A 130 26.05 6.16 -13.62
CA LYS A 130 24.82 6.74 -13.07
C LYS A 130 23.76 5.66 -12.87
N GLY A 131 22.91 5.85 -11.87
CA GLY A 131 21.76 4.98 -11.66
C GLY A 131 20.66 5.15 -12.72
N ALA A 132 19.82 4.12 -12.84
CA ALA A 132 18.59 4.18 -13.61
C ALA A 132 17.54 5.04 -12.91
N ASN A 133 16.70 5.71 -13.70
CA ASN A 133 15.58 6.49 -13.22
C ASN A 133 14.34 5.60 -13.06
N VAL A 134 13.59 5.81 -11.98
CA VAL A 134 12.36 5.11 -11.67
C VAL A 134 11.19 6.09 -11.74
N GLN A 135 10.26 5.85 -12.65
CA GLN A 135 9.00 6.57 -12.76
C GLN A 135 7.89 5.78 -12.09
N LEU A 136 7.21 6.40 -11.14
CA LEU A 136 6.10 5.83 -10.41
C LEU A 136 4.76 6.18 -11.07
N THR A 137 3.74 5.38 -10.78
CA THR A 137 2.35 5.58 -11.21
C THR A 137 1.66 6.74 -10.51
N ILE A 138 2.26 7.29 -9.44
CA ILE A 138 1.68 8.34 -8.62
C ILE A 138 1.32 9.56 -9.47
N ASN A 139 0.07 9.99 -9.36
CA ASN A 139 -0.43 11.24 -9.90
C ASN A 139 -0.13 12.37 -8.89
N PRO A 140 0.72 13.36 -9.23
CA PRO A 140 1.10 14.41 -8.29
C PRO A 140 -0.07 15.19 -7.69
N LYS A 141 -1.10 15.48 -8.49
CA LYS A 141 -2.28 16.22 -8.03
C LYS A 141 -3.08 15.41 -7.02
N ALA A 142 -3.25 14.11 -7.28
CA ALA A 142 -3.95 13.21 -6.37
C ALA A 142 -3.18 13.02 -5.06
N GLN A 143 -1.86 12.84 -5.12
CA GLN A 143 -0.99 12.71 -3.94
C GLN A 143 -1.04 13.97 -3.07
N GLU A 144 -0.90 15.15 -3.67
CA GLU A 144 -0.97 16.42 -2.96
C GLU A 144 -2.34 16.68 -2.35
N ALA A 145 -3.42 16.41 -3.09
CA ALA A 145 -4.79 16.53 -2.59
C ALA A 145 -5.02 15.60 -1.39
N ALA A 146 -4.58 14.34 -1.49
CA ALA A 146 -4.68 13.36 -0.41
C ALA A 146 -3.90 13.80 0.83
N TYR A 147 -2.62 14.18 0.66
CA TYR A 147 -1.75 14.61 1.75
C TYR A 147 -2.30 15.85 2.45
N LYS A 148 -2.72 16.86 1.69
CA LYS A 148 -3.28 18.11 2.23
C LYS A 148 -4.60 17.87 2.95
N ALA A 149 -5.53 17.14 2.34
CA ALA A 149 -6.85 16.90 2.91
C ALA A 149 -6.78 16.05 4.19
N LEU A 150 -5.99 14.96 4.18
CA LEU A 150 -5.79 14.14 5.36
C LEU A 150 -4.98 14.87 6.43
N GLY A 151 -3.91 15.58 6.06
CA GLY A 151 -3.11 16.37 7.00
C GLY A 151 -3.89 17.50 7.67
N ALA A 152 -4.72 18.24 6.91
CA ALA A 152 -5.56 19.31 7.42
C ALA A 152 -6.65 18.83 8.39
N SER A 153 -7.01 17.55 8.33
CA SER A 153 -7.93 16.97 9.31
C SER A 153 -7.33 16.91 10.73
N GLY A 154 -6.00 16.97 10.85
CA GLY A 154 -5.28 16.76 12.11
C GLY A 154 -5.34 15.32 12.62
N LYS A 155 -5.82 14.38 11.78
CA LYS A 155 -6.08 13.00 12.17
C LYS A 155 -5.03 12.04 11.64
N LYS A 156 -4.76 10.97 12.38
CA LYS A 156 -3.92 9.85 11.92
C LYS A 156 -4.71 8.99 10.93
N GLY A 157 -4.08 8.47 9.89
CA GLY A 157 -4.76 7.70 8.87
C GLY A 157 -3.91 7.37 7.65
N ALA A 158 -4.54 6.74 6.66
CA ALA A 158 -3.92 6.43 5.39
C ALA A 158 -4.94 6.43 4.25
N LEU A 159 -4.47 6.80 3.05
CA LEU A 159 -5.27 6.81 1.84
C LEU A 159 -4.51 6.13 0.71
N VAL A 160 -5.21 5.28 -0.05
CA VAL A 160 -4.73 4.73 -1.31
C VAL A 160 -5.73 5.06 -2.40
N ALA A 161 -5.23 5.51 -3.55
CA ALA A 161 -6.00 5.67 -4.78
C ALA A 161 -5.40 4.79 -5.88
N ILE A 162 -6.24 4.06 -6.61
CA ILE A 162 -5.86 3.12 -7.67
C ILE A 162 -6.65 3.45 -8.94
N GLU A 163 -6.03 3.35 -10.11
CA GLU A 163 -6.76 3.34 -11.38
C GLU A 163 -7.39 1.96 -11.60
N PRO A 164 -8.74 1.84 -11.66
CA PRO A 164 -9.41 0.53 -11.67
C PRO A 164 -9.02 -0.39 -12.84
N LYS A 165 -8.79 0.17 -14.02
CA LYS A 165 -8.53 -0.60 -15.25
C LYS A 165 -7.15 -1.22 -15.35
N THR A 166 -6.19 -0.70 -14.57
CA THR A 166 -4.78 -1.09 -14.68
C THR A 166 -4.21 -1.59 -13.35
N GLY A 167 -4.74 -1.13 -12.22
CA GLY A 167 -4.11 -1.34 -10.91
C GLY A 167 -3.03 -0.31 -10.58
N ALA A 168 -2.82 0.72 -11.42
CA ALA A 168 -1.82 1.76 -11.16
C ALA A 168 -2.14 2.51 -9.86
N ILE A 169 -1.20 2.57 -8.92
CA ILE A 169 -1.39 3.32 -7.67
C ILE A 169 -1.19 4.81 -7.96
N LEU A 170 -2.28 5.58 -7.90
CA LEU A 170 -2.31 7.00 -8.22
C LEU A 170 -1.94 7.88 -7.01
N ALA A 171 -2.23 7.42 -5.79
CA ALA A 171 -1.82 8.09 -4.56
C ALA A 171 -1.66 7.06 -3.44
N MET A 172 -0.68 7.29 -2.56
CA MET A 172 -0.47 6.50 -1.35
C MET A 172 0.08 7.39 -0.25
N VAL A 173 -0.76 7.68 0.74
CA VAL A 173 -0.48 8.62 1.82
C VAL A 173 -0.64 7.91 3.16
N SER A 174 0.27 8.20 4.09
CA SER A 174 0.22 7.80 5.50
C SER A 174 0.45 9.06 6.34
N ILE A 175 -0.41 9.32 7.32
CA ILE A 175 -0.31 10.44 8.25
C ILE A 175 -0.41 9.90 9.69
N PRO A 176 0.46 10.34 10.62
CA PRO A 176 1.62 11.21 10.41
C PRO A 176 2.74 10.52 9.65
N THR A 177 3.65 11.34 9.13
CA THR A 177 4.83 10.91 8.36
C THR A 177 6.03 11.79 8.70
N TYR A 178 7.19 11.47 8.13
CA TYR A 178 8.48 12.11 8.38
C TYR A 178 9.01 12.81 7.13
N ASP A 179 10.01 13.67 7.30
CA ASP A 179 10.76 14.24 6.18
C ASP A 179 11.99 13.35 5.90
N PRO A 180 12.08 12.68 4.74
CA PRO A 180 13.23 11.82 4.40
C PRO A 180 14.56 12.56 4.35
N ASN A 181 14.56 13.89 4.15
CA ASN A 181 15.77 14.71 4.18
C ASN A 181 16.46 14.71 5.55
N LEU A 182 15.78 14.33 6.62
CA LEU A 182 16.37 14.15 7.96
C LEU A 182 17.25 12.89 8.06
N LEU A 183 17.03 11.90 7.17
CA LEU A 183 17.74 10.62 7.15
C LEU A 183 18.73 10.50 5.99
N ALA A 184 18.69 11.44 5.05
CA ALA A 184 19.54 11.50 3.86
C ALA A 184 21.00 11.97 4.03
N PRO A 185 21.40 12.71 5.09
CA PRO A 185 22.79 13.16 5.22
C PRO A 185 23.78 11.99 5.30
N ALA A 186 24.99 12.19 4.76
CA ALA A 186 26.10 11.25 4.86
C ALA A 186 26.79 11.28 6.25
N ASP A 187 26.01 11.51 7.31
CA ASP A 187 26.47 11.53 8.71
C ASP A 187 25.73 10.45 9.49
N LYS A 188 26.45 9.37 9.80
CA LYS A 188 25.91 8.23 10.55
C LYS A 188 25.37 8.62 11.92
N ALA A 189 26.04 9.52 12.64
CA ALA A 189 25.65 9.88 13.99
C ALA A 189 24.35 10.70 13.96
N ALA A 190 24.27 11.71 13.08
CA ALA A 190 23.09 12.54 12.91
C ALA A 190 21.87 11.71 12.44
N VAL A 191 22.07 10.83 11.45
CA VAL A 191 21.00 9.96 10.95
C VAL A 191 20.52 8.97 12.02
N ASN A 192 21.44 8.34 12.76
CA ASN A 192 21.06 7.42 13.83
C ASN A 192 20.30 8.13 14.96
N GLU A 193 20.64 9.38 15.29
CA GLU A 193 19.87 10.19 16.24
C GLU A 193 18.46 10.51 15.71
N ALA A 194 18.37 10.97 14.45
CA ALA A 194 17.09 11.29 13.82
C ALA A 194 16.17 10.07 13.70
N TYR A 195 16.72 8.92 13.28
CA TYR A 195 15.98 7.67 13.18
C TYR A 195 15.47 7.21 14.55
N LYS A 196 16.30 7.24 15.60
CA LYS A 196 15.89 6.89 16.96
C LYS A 196 14.73 7.76 17.46
N LYS A 197 14.73 9.06 17.16
CA LYS A 197 13.62 9.96 17.51
C LYS A 197 12.34 9.57 16.78
N LEU A 198 12.41 9.32 15.48
CA LEU A 198 11.25 8.93 14.66
C LEU A 198 10.69 7.56 15.04
N ASP A 199 11.55 6.61 15.42
CA ASP A 199 11.16 5.27 15.84
C ASP A 199 10.54 5.26 17.24
N ALA A 200 11.10 6.05 18.16
CA ALA A 200 10.58 6.21 19.52
C ALA A 200 9.27 7.02 19.59
N ASP A 201 8.93 7.77 18.54
CA ASP A 201 7.70 8.56 18.46
C ASP A 201 6.45 7.66 18.60
N GLU A 202 5.55 8.04 19.50
CA GLU A 202 4.30 7.32 19.78
C GLU A 202 3.36 7.30 18.57
N ASP A 203 3.47 8.32 17.72
CA ASP A 203 2.66 8.47 16.52
C ASP A 203 3.19 7.64 15.35
N LYS A 204 4.34 6.97 15.49
CA LYS A 204 4.92 6.04 14.50
C LYS A 204 4.93 6.61 13.07
N PRO A 205 5.62 7.74 12.82
CA PRO A 205 5.66 8.39 11.51
C PRO A 205 6.39 7.58 10.44
N LEU A 206 7.29 6.67 10.82
CA LEU A 206 7.99 5.77 9.88
C LEU A 206 7.08 4.68 9.29
N VAL A 207 5.93 4.41 9.90
CA VAL A 207 5.03 3.34 9.45
C VAL A 207 4.20 3.82 8.26
N ASN A 208 4.33 3.12 7.13
CA ASN A 208 3.41 3.26 6.01
C ASN A 208 2.10 2.52 6.30
N ARG A 209 1.15 3.20 6.93
CA ARG A 209 -0.17 2.66 7.31
C ARG A 209 -1.02 2.19 6.12
N ALA A 210 -0.70 2.62 4.90
CA ALA A 210 -1.43 2.24 3.70
C ALA A 210 -1.23 0.76 3.34
N ILE A 211 -0.07 0.19 3.71
CA ILE A 211 0.33 -1.18 3.34
C ILE A 211 0.86 -2.01 4.51
N ALA A 212 1.42 -1.40 5.55
CA ALA A 212 2.07 -2.11 6.66
C ALA A 212 1.17 -2.30 7.89
N ARG A 213 -0.10 -1.89 7.81
CA ARG A 213 -1.09 -2.07 8.88
C ARG A 213 -2.42 -2.55 8.31
N THR A 214 -3.10 -3.33 9.13
CA THR A 214 -4.47 -3.79 8.90
C THR A 214 -5.37 -3.28 10.02
N TYR A 215 -6.62 -2.98 9.69
CA TYR A 215 -7.62 -2.48 10.64
C TYR A 215 -8.96 -3.15 10.40
N PRO A 216 -9.85 -3.21 11.40
CA PRO A 216 -11.22 -3.64 11.17
C PRO A 216 -11.88 -2.72 10.14
N PRO A 217 -12.39 -3.26 9.01
CA PRO A 217 -12.96 -2.44 7.93
C PRO A 217 -14.35 -1.88 8.30
N GLY A 218 -15.05 -2.51 9.25
CA GLY A 218 -16.43 -2.20 9.55
C GLY A 218 -17.31 -2.29 8.30
N SER A 219 -18.30 -1.40 8.19
CA SER A 219 -19.30 -1.47 7.12
C SER A 219 -18.80 -1.33 5.68
N THR A 220 -17.51 -1.06 5.42
CA THR A 220 -16.97 -1.19 4.06
C THR A 220 -16.88 -2.66 3.63
N PHE A 221 -16.69 -3.60 4.56
CA PHE A 221 -16.64 -5.03 4.25
C PHE A 221 -17.99 -5.62 3.82
N LYS A 222 -19.11 -4.96 4.15
CA LYS A 222 -20.43 -5.31 3.63
C LYS A 222 -20.49 -5.33 2.11
N VAL A 223 -19.61 -4.61 1.44
CA VAL A 223 -19.46 -4.65 -0.01
C VAL A 223 -18.95 -6.02 -0.47
N VAL A 224 -17.99 -6.62 0.23
CA VAL A 224 -17.52 -7.99 -0.02
C VAL A 224 -18.61 -9.01 0.30
N THR A 225 -19.33 -8.83 1.41
CA THR A 225 -20.49 -9.68 1.77
C THR A 225 -21.60 -9.60 0.72
N MET A 226 -21.90 -8.41 0.19
CA MET A 226 -22.88 -8.23 -0.89
C MET A 226 -22.41 -8.89 -2.19
N ALA A 227 -21.11 -8.78 -2.50
CA ALA A 227 -20.54 -9.44 -3.67
C ALA A 227 -20.72 -10.97 -3.58
N ALA A 228 -20.39 -11.57 -2.43
CA ALA A 228 -20.56 -13.00 -2.19
C ALA A 228 -22.03 -13.42 -2.35
N TYR A 229 -22.95 -12.60 -1.84
CA TYR A 229 -24.38 -12.89 -1.92
C TYR A 229 -24.91 -12.83 -3.35
N LEU A 230 -24.56 -11.79 -4.12
CA LEU A 230 -24.98 -11.68 -5.52
C LEU A 230 -24.41 -12.81 -6.38
N GLU A 231 -23.16 -13.23 -6.14
CA GLU A 231 -22.54 -14.36 -6.87
C GLU A 231 -23.09 -15.73 -6.45
N SER A 232 -23.84 -15.82 -5.34
CA SER A 232 -24.47 -17.08 -4.91
C SER A 232 -25.78 -17.40 -5.64
N ASP A 233 -26.45 -16.40 -6.20
CA ASP A 233 -27.73 -16.54 -6.93
C ASP A 233 -27.94 -15.35 -7.89
N ASP A 234 -27.87 -15.63 -9.20
CA ASP A 234 -28.01 -14.64 -10.26
C ASP A 234 -29.37 -13.92 -10.26
N SER A 235 -30.41 -14.50 -9.63
CA SER A 235 -31.72 -13.86 -9.50
C SER A 235 -31.72 -12.70 -8.50
N LEU A 236 -30.67 -12.57 -7.69
CA LEU A 236 -30.51 -11.48 -6.75
C LEU A 236 -30.14 -10.17 -7.47
N GLY A 237 -30.65 -9.07 -6.92
CA GLY A 237 -30.33 -7.73 -7.41
C GLY A 237 -30.78 -6.64 -6.44
N PRO A 238 -30.63 -5.35 -6.84
CA PRO A 238 -30.86 -4.21 -5.97
C PRO A 238 -32.24 -4.19 -5.28
N GLN A 239 -33.26 -4.77 -5.91
CA GLN A 239 -34.64 -4.82 -5.43
C GLN A 239 -35.00 -6.10 -4.66
N SER A 240 -34.11 -7.09 -4.61
CA SER A 240 -34.34 -8.33 -3.87
C SER A 240 -34.55 -8.03 -2.39
N GLN A 241 -35.54 -8.67 -1.78
CA GLN A 241 -35.98 -8.38 -0.42
C GLN A 241 -35.30 -9.29 0.59
N VAL A 242 -34.70 -8.69 1.62
CA VAL A 242 -34.04 -9.38 2.73
C VAL A 242 -34.63 -9.00 4.08
N ASP A 243 -34.59 -9.95 5.01
CA ASP A 243 -35.03 -9.68 6.38
C ASP A 243 -34.05 -8.73 7.07
N ALA A 244 -34.62 -7.75 7.76
CA ALA A 244 -33.89 -6.67 8.41
C ALA A 244 -34.45 -6.42 9.81
N PRO A 245 -34.39 -7.44 10.70
CA PRO A 245 -34.88 -7.27 12.06
C PRO A 245 -34.10 -6.16 12.76
N GLN A 246 -34.69 -5.52 13.77
CA GLN A 246 -34.02 -4.44 14.51
C GLN A 246 -32.74 -4.95 15.21
N ARG A 247 -32.79 -6.19 15.71
CA ARG A 247 -31.70 -6.93 16.31
C ARG A 247 -31.71 -8.34 15.70
N LEU A 248 -30.54 -8.85 15.35
CA LEU A 248 -30.38 -10.21 14.85
C LEU A 248 -29.88 -11.09 15.99
N ASP A 249 -30.68 -12.06 16.39
CA ASP A 249 -30.27 -13.06 17.37
C ASP A 249 -29.12 -13.90 16.79
N LEU A 250 -28.05 -14.06 17.57
CA LEU A 250 -26.89 -14.85 17.15
C LEU A 250 -26.97 -16.26 17.76
N PRO A 251 -26.65 -17.31 17.00
CA PRO A 251 -26.74 -18.68 17.48
C PRO A 251 -25.75 -18.95 18.61
N ASN A 252 -26.14 -19.78 19.57
CA ASN A 252 -25.30 -20.26 20.67
C ASN A 252 -24.74 -19.17 21.61
N THR A 253 -25.37 -17.99 21.65
CA THR A 253 -25.02 -16.90 22.56
C THR A 253 -26.26 -16.12 22.99
N THR A 254 -26.15 -15.34 24.06
CA THR A 254 -27.17 -14.36 24.47
C THR A 254 -26.90 -12.97 23.87
N ALA A 255 -25.76 -12.78 23.20
CA ALA A 255 -25.46 -11.58 22.45
C ALA A 255 -26.28 -11.55 21.15
N ASP A 256 -26.60 -10.35 20.69
CA ASP A 256 -27.23 -10.12 19.40
C ASP A 256 -26.38 -9.17 18.56
N LEU A 257 -26.74 -9.01 17.30
CA LEU A 257 -26.18 -7.99 16.42
C LEU A 257 -27.23 -6.88 16.19
N PRO A 258 -27.06 -5.68 16.75
CA PRO A 258 -27.98 -4.57 16.52
C PRO A 258 -27.62 -3.79 15.25
N ASN A 259 -28.61 -3.12 14.65
CA ASN A 259 -28.33 -2.02 13.72
C ASN A 259 -27.74 -0.81 14.47
N TYR A 260 -27.11 0.11 13.73
CA TYR A 260 -26.52 1.32 14.30
C TYR A 260 -27.53 2.10 15.15
N GLY A 261 -27.12 2.50 16.36
CA GLY A 261 -27.97 3.20 17.32
C GLY A 261 -29.17 2.39 17.83
N GLY A 262 -29.22 1.08 17.58
CA GLY A 262 -30.36 0.23 17.90
C GLY A 262 -31.60 0.51 17.04
N ALA A 263 -31.46 1.25 15.94
CA ALA A 263 -32.59 1.64 15.09
C ALA A 263 -33.15 0.46 14.28
N ALA A 264 -34.41 0.53 13.89
CA ALA A 264 -34.96 -0.42 12.92
C ALA A 264 -34.38 -0.13 11.52
N CYS A 265 -34.09 -1.18 10.75
CA CYS A 265 -33.76 -1.06 9.33
C CYS A 265 -35.06 -1.20 8.52
N GLY A 266 -35.68 -0.06 8.19
CA GLY A 266 -37.00 -0.05 7.57
C GLY A 266 -38.07 -0.70 8.46
N ALA A 267 -38.97 -1.47 7.86
CA ALA A 267 -40.10 -2.10 8.55
C ALA A 267 -39.90 -3.62 8.78
N GLY A 268 -38.66 -4.08 8.96
CA GLY A 268 -38.33 -5.49 9.23
C GLY A 268 -37.98 -6.31 7.99
N ARG A 269 -38.28 -5.80 6.79
CA ARG A 269 -37.83 -6.34 5.49
C ARG A 269 -37.56 -5.17 4.55
N VAL A 270 -36.44 -5.23 3.83
CA VAL A 270 -35.97 -4.14 2.95
C VAL A 270 -35.30 -4.70 1.71
N THR A 271 -35.12 -3.87 0.68
CA THR A 271 -34.33 -4.25 -0.49
C THR A 271 -32.84 -4.31 -0.17
N LEU A 272 -32.07 -5.11 -0.92
CA LEU A 272 -30.61 -5.15 -0.82
C LEU A 272 -29.98 -3.75 -1.01
N SER A 273 -30.50 -2.97 -1.96
CA SER A 273 -30.04 -1.59 -2.16
C SER A 273 -30.27 -0.73 -0.92
N PHE A 274 -31.45 -0.82 -0.30
CA PHE A 274 -31.76 -0.05 0.91
C PHE A 274 -30.88 -0.50 2.10
N ALA A 275 -30.67 -1.81 2.25
CA ALA A 275 -29.82 -2.35 3.30
C ALA A 275 -28.37 -1.81 3.19
N LEU A 276 -27.82 -1.74 1.97
CA LEU A 276 -26.48 -1.18 1.74
C LEU A 276 -26.47 0.35 1.91
N GLU A 277 -27.47 1.05 1.37
CA GLU A 277 -27.66 2.51 1.46
C GLU A 277 -27.70 3.01 2.91
N LYS A 278 -28.55 2.39 3.74
CA LYS A 278 -28.66 2.70 5.18
C LYS A 278 -27.65 1.95 6.03
N SER A 279 -26.81 1.13 5.39
CA SER A 279 -25.74 0.39 6.05
C SER A 279 -26.23 -0.47 7.22
N CYS A 280 -27.37 -1.13 7.07
CA CYS A 280 -27.95 -1.98 8.10
C CYS A 280 -27.01 -3.13 8.45
N ASN A 281 -26.88 -3.50 9.73
CA ASN A 281 -26.02 -4.60 10.17
C ASN A 281 -26.75 -5.94 10.05
N THR A 282 -28.02 -5.98 10.44
CA THR A 282 -28.75 -7.23 10.59
C THR A 282 -28.94 -8.04 9.30
N PRO A 283 -29.22 -7.44 8.12
CA PRO A 283 -29.27 -8.23 6.89
C PRO A 283 -27.91 -8.84 6.53
N PHE A 284 -26.82 -8.09 6.71
CA PHE A 284 -25.48 -8.55 6.33
C PHE A 284 -24.92 -9.61 7.28
N GLY A 285 -25.21 -9.51 8.58
CA GLY A 285 -24.89 -10.59 9.52
C GLY A 285 -25.64 -11.87 9.19
N LYS A 286 -26.92 -11.76 8.80
CA LYS A 286 -27.74 -12.90 8.37
C LYS A 286 -27.24 -13.52 7.06
N ILE A 287 -26.96 -12.69 6.05
CA ILE A 287 -26.38 -13.12 4.77
C ILE A 287 -25.06 -13.88 4.99
N GLY A 288 -24.18 -13.34 5.84
CA GLY A 288 -22.93 -13.99 6.20
C GLY A 288 -23.11 -15.40 6.76
N MET A 289 -24.05 -15.56 7.69
CA MET A 289 -24.38 -16.88 8.25
C MET A 289 -25.00 -17.83 7.22
N GLU A 290 -25.83 -17.32 6.32
CA GLU A 290 -26.47 -18.10 5.26
C GLU A 290 -25.45 -18.63 4.24
N LEU A 291 -24.49 -17.79 3.83
CA LEU A 291 -23.42 -18.16 2.90
C LEU A 291 -22.40 -19.12 3.53
N GLY A 292 -22.09 -18.92 4.82
CA GLY A 292 -21.05 -19.67 5.52
C GLY A 292 -19.63 -19.14 5.28
N TYR A 293 -18.70 -19.60 6.11
CA TYR A 293 -17.33 -19.08 6.15
C TYR A 293 -16.56 -19.33 4.86
N ASP A 294 -16.68 -20.53 4.27
CA ASP A 294 -15.94 -20.89 3.06
C ASP A 294 -16.32 -20.03 1.86
N ALA A 295 -17.61 -19.75 1.64
CA ALA A 295 -18.07 -18.87 0.57
C ALA A 295 -17.56 -17.42 0.76
N MET A 296 -17.61 -16.92 2.01
CA MET A 296 -17.07 -15.60 2.35
C MET A 296 -15.55 -15.52 2.15
N LYS A 297 -14.82 -16.58 2.51
CA LYS A 297 -13.38 -16.71 2.32
C LYS A 297 -13.00 -16.74 0.85
N GLU A 298 -13.70 -17.54 0.05
CA GLU A 298 -13.48 -17.63 -1.40
C GLU A 298 -13.73 -16.28 -2.06
N GLN A 299 -14.85 -15.62 -1.73
CA GLN A 299 -15.15 -14.30 -2.28
C GLN A 299 -14.10 -13.26 -1.90
N ALA A 300 -13.65 -13.24 -0.65
CA ALA A 300 -12.61 -12.33 -0.18
C ALA A 300 -11.27 -12.59 -0.92
N ALA A 301 -10.92 -13.85 -1.15
CA ALA A 301 -9.71 -14.25 -1.86
C ALA A 301 -9.66 -13.69 -3.29
N LYS A 302 -10.79 -13.69 -4.01
CA LYS A 302 -10.87 -13.08 -5.36
C LYS A 302 -10.65 -11.56 -5.37
N PHE A 303 -10.85 -10.89 -4.23
CA PHE A 303 -10.47 -9.47 -4.05
C PHE A 303 -9.02 -9.28 -3.57
N GLY A 304 -8.24 -10.37 -3.49
CA GLY A 304 -6.87 -10.36 -2.99
C GLY A 304 -6.77 -10.34 -1.47
N ILE A 305 -7.80 -10.76 -0.73
CA ILE A 305 -7.82 -10.82 0.74
C ILE A 305 -7.68 -12.27 1.21
N GLY A 306 -6.64 -12.56 2.00
CA GLY A 306 -6.43 -13.87 2.60
C GLY A 306 -4.97 -14.13 2.94
N GLU A 307 -4.73 -14.91 3.99
CA GLU A 307 -3.38 -15.23 4.50
C GLU A 307 -2.68 -16.35 3.71
N ASN A 308 -3.44 -17.12 2.93
CA ASN A 308 -2.92 -18.25 2.13
C ASN A 308 -2.70 -17.90 0.65
N LEU A 309 -2.80 -16.62 0.30
CA LEU A 309 -2.50 -16.12 -1.04
C LEU A 309 -1.00 -15.83 -1.15
N ASP A 310 -0.48 -15.77 -2.37
CA ASP A 310 0.86 -15.23 -2.59
C ASP A 310 0.92 -13.80 -2.00
N PRO A 311 1.97 -13.47 -1.23
CA PRO A 311 2.08 -12.15 -0.61
C PRO A 311 2.00 -11.04 -1.66
N LEU A 312 1.12 -10.08 -1.42
CA LEU A 312 0.98 -8.93 -2.30
C LEU A 312 2.18 -7.98 -2.11
N GLU A 313 2.76 -7.52 -3.23
CA GLU A 313 3.92 -6.61 -3.24
C GLU A 313 3.72 -5.46 -4.23
N ILE A 314 4.18 -4.25 -3.86
CA ILE A 314 4.01 -3.03 -4.69
C ILE A 314 5.19 -2.05 -4.71
N PRO A 315 6.40 -2.38 -5.19
CA PRO A 315 7.27 -3.55 -4.92
C PRO A 315 7.68 -3.70 -3.44
N MET A 316 6.98 -3.05 -2.52
CA MET A 316 7.16 -3.24 -1.07
C MET A 316 6.15 -4.28 -0.58
N ALA A 317 6.52 -5.03 0.45
CA ALA A 317 5.63 -6.00 1.07
C ALA A 317 4.36 -5.32 1.63
N VAL A 318 3.21 -5.91 1.36
CA VAL A 318 1.91 -5.51 1.90
C VAL A 318 1.52 -6.48 3.00
N SER A 319 1.13 -5.96 4.17
CA SER A 319 0.57 -6.77 5.24
C SER A 319 -0.73 -7.43 4.78
N PRO A 320 -0.84 -8.77 4.88
CA PRO A 320 -1.99 -9.47 4.36
C PRO A 320 -3.25 -9.12 5.14
N SER A 321 -4.30 -8.72 4.43
CA SER A 321 -5.66 -8.67 4.96
C SER A 321 -6.21 -10.08 5.20
N SER A 322 -7.10 -10.21 6.17
CA SER A 322 -7.68 -11.48 6.61
C SER A 322 -9.13 -11.29 7.05
N ILE A 323 -9.98 -12.28 6.79
CA ILE A 323 -11.33 -12.36 7.38
C ILE A 323 -11.32 -13.09 8.74
N GLY A 324 -10.12 -13.42 9.24
CA GLY A 324 -9.93 -14.23 10.43
C GLY A 324 -10.00 -15.74 10.17
N PRO A 325 -9.78 -16.56 11.21
CA PRO A 325 -9.97 -18.00 11.13
C PRO A 325 -11.45 -18.38 11.08
N GLU A 326 -11.74 -19.63 10.72
CA GLU A 326 -13.10 -20.17 10.87
C GLU A 326 -13.46 -20.27 12.36
N GLU A 327 -14.51 -19.55 12.75
CA GLU A 327 -15.08 -19.53 14.09
C GLU A 327 -16.55 -20.02 14.04
N ASP A 328 -17.37 -19.68 15.03
CA ASP A 328 -18.80 -19.98 15.02
C ASP A 328 -19.61 -19.01 14.14
N GLN A 329 -20.89 -19.33 13.94
CA GLN A 329 -21.81 -18.53 13.15
C GLN A 329 -22.04 -17.11 13.73
N ALA A 330 -21.94 -16.94 15.05
CA ALA A 330 -22.06 -15.63 15.69
C ALA A 330 -20.86 -14.73 15.34
N ALA A 331 -19.65 -15.30 15.34
CA ALA A 331 -18.43 -14.63 14.89
C ALA A 331 -18.49 -14.31 13.39
N LEU A 332 -18.98 -15.25 12.55
CA LEU A 332 -19.15 -15.02 11.12
C LEU A 332 -20.14 -13.89 10.82
N ALA A 333 -21.24 -13.77 11.57
CA ALA A 333 -22.19 -12.67 11.43
C ALA A 333 -21.52 -11.31 11.69
N GLN A 334 -20.64 -11.22 12.69
CA GLN A 334 -19.88 -10.02 13.01
C GLN A 334 -18.78 -9.74 11.97
N ALA A 335 -18.05 -10.77 11.54
CA ALA A 335 -17.06 -10.68 10.47
C ALA A 335 -17.69 -10.18 9.16
N SER A 336 -18.91 -10.61 8.84
CA SER A 336 -19.65 -10.21 7.63
C SER A 336 -20.09 -8.74 7.61
N ILE A 337 -19.96 -8.03 8.74
CA ILE A 337 -20.11 -6.57 8.81
C ILE A 337 -18.78 -5.84 9.05
N GLY A 338 -17.66 -6.56 8.93
CA GLY A 338 -16.30 -6.03 9.06
C GLY A 338 -15.80 -5.86 10.49
N GLN A 339 -16.35 -6.61 11.45
CA GLN A 339 -15.95 -6.60 12.85
C GLN A 339 -15.26 -7.94 13.23
N ARG A 340 -15.08 -8.18 14.52
CA ARG A 340 -14.48 -9.41 15.06
C ARG A 340 -13.05 -9.61 14.55
N SER A 341 -12.82 -10.62 13.72
CA SER A 341 -11.49 -11.03 13.27
C SER A 341 -11.09 -10.40 11.94
N ASN A 342 -11.99 -9.65 11.29
CA ASN A 342 -11.69 -8.97 10.02
C ASN A 342 -10.62 -7.90 10.20
N GLN A 343 -9.57 -7.98 9.37
CA GLN A 343 -8.46 -7.05 9.37
C GLN A 343 -8.07 -6.73 7.92
N MET A 344 -8.15 -5.46 7.53
CA MET A 344 -7.95 -5.03 6.15
C MET A 344 -6.90 -3.91 6.05
N SER A 345 -6.02 -4.01 5.06
CA SER A 345 -5.13 -2.92 4.66
C SER A 345 -5.88 -1.90 3.80
N PRO A 346 -5.54 -0.60 3.86
CA PRO A 346 -6.10 0.40 2.97
C PRO A 346 -5.92 0.07 1.48
N LEU A 347 -4.76 -0.48 1.09
CA LEU A 347 -4.52 -0.91 -0.28
C LEU A 347 -5.52 -1.98 -0.74
N GLN A 348 -5.74 -3.04 0.04
CA GLN A 348 -6.67 -4.12 -0.36
C GLN A 348 -8.13 -3.65 -0.35
N MET A 349 -8.51 -2.72 0.54
CA MET A 349 -9.83 -2.08 0.46
C MET A 349 -9.99 -1.18 -0.77
N ALA A 350 -8.91 -0.56 -1.26
CA ALA A 350 -8.93 0.16 -2.53
C ALA A 350 -9.09 -0.80 -3.71
N MET A 351 -8.45 -1.99 -3.65
CA MET A 351 -8.62 -3.06 -4.65
C MET A 351 -10.07 -3.56 -4.71
N VAL A 352 -10.76 -3.72 -3.57
CA VAL A 352 -12.20 -4.07 -3.55
C VAL A 352 -13.03 -3.06 -4.33
N ALA A 353 -12.83 -1.76 -4.07
CA ALA A 353 -13.54 -0.70 -4.79
C ALA A 353 -13.15 -0.66 -6.27
N ALA A 354 -11.87 -0.88 -6.60
CA ALA A 354 -11.38 -0.93 -7.97
C ALA A 354 -11.96 -2.11 -8.75
N GLY A 355 -12.05 -3.31 -8.17
CA GLY A 355 -12.63 -4.48 -8.82
C GLY A 355 -14.09 -4.28 -9.20
N ILE A 356 -14.90 -3.74 -8.28
CA ILE A 356 -16.32 -3.45 -8.54
C ILE A 356 -16.48 -2.35 -9.60
N ALA A 357 -15.63 -1.32 -9.53
CA ALA A 357 -15.58 -0.28 -10.54
C ALA A 357 -15.22 -0.87 -11.93
N ASN A 358 -14.28 -1.81 -11.97
CA ASN A 358 -13.76 -2.47 -13.16
C ASN A 358 -14.54 -3.75 -13.53
N ASN A 359 -15.86 -3.70 -13.39
CA ASN A 359 -16.77 -4.76 -13.86
C ASN A 359 -16.49 -6.15 -13.26
N GLY A 360 -15.98 -6.19 -12.02
CA GLY A 360 -15.67 -7.42 -11.30
C GLY A 360 -14.22 -7.88 -11.43
N VAL A 361 -13.44 -7.33 -12.37
CA VAL A 361 -12.04 -7.69 -12.58
C VAL A 361 -11.13 -6.90 -11.64
N VAL A 362 -10.40 -7.60 -10.78
CA VAL A 362 -9.44 -7.02 -9.84
C VAL A 362 -8.06 -7.05 -10.48
N MET A 363 -7.44 -5.88 -10.65
CA MET A 363 -6.09 -5.77 -11.18
C MET A 363 -5.03 -5.95 -10.08
N LYS A 364 -3.87 -6.51 -10.41
CA LYS A 364 -2.71 -6.48 -9.53
C LYS A 364 -2.24 -5.04 -9.38
N PRO A 365 -2.20 -4.47 -8.16
CA PRO A 365 -1.74 -3.11 -7.99
C PRO A 365 -0.24 -3.00 -8.30
N TYR A 366 0.18 -1.90 -8.89
CA TYR A 366 1.60 -1.64 -9.16
C TYR A 366 1.95 -0.17 -8.95
N LEU A 367 3.20 0.08 -8.55
CA LEU A 367 3.70 1.41 -8.20
C LEU A 367 4.77 1.93 -9.18
N VAL A 368 5.58 1.04 -9.76
CA VAL A 368 6.62 1.41 -10.73
C VAL A 368 6.03 1.33 -12.13
N ASN A 369 5.89 2.47 -12.80
CA ASN A 369 5.35 2.58 -14.15
C ASN A 369 6.41 2.30 -15.22
N LYS A 370 7.61 2.86 -15.04
CA LYS A 370 8.69 2.78 -16.03
C LYS A 370 10.05 2.95 -15.38
N VAL A 371 11.04 2.25 -15.89
CA VAL A 371 12.45 2.38 -15.54
C VAL A 371 13.22 2.76 -16.80
N THR A 372 14.04 3.79 -16.72
CA THR A 372 14.94 4.20 -17.81
C THR A 372 16.37 4.24 -17.32
N ASP A 373 17.34 4.11 -18.23
CA ASP A 373 18.72 4.47 -17.91
C ASP A 373 18.87 5.99 -17.70
N ALA A 374 20.08 6.42 -17.37
CA ALA A 374 20.41 7.82 -17.11
C ALA A 374 20.33 8.73 -18.36
N GLU A 375 20.33 8.16 -19.56
CA GLU A 375 20.18 8.88 -20.84
C GLU A 375 18.73 8.85 -21.36
N GLY A 376 17.81 8.20 -20.63
CA GLY A 376 16.39 8.10 -20.95
C GLY A 376 16.01 6.89 -21.82
N GLY A 377 16.96 5.98 -22.07
CA GLY A 377 16.71 4.70 -22.73
C GLY A 377 15.82 3.81 -21.86
N GLU A 378 14.78 3.22 -22.44
CA GLU A 378 13.85 2.38 -21.69
C GLU A 378 14.47 1.03 -21.31
N ILE A 379 14.34 0.66 -20.03
CA ILE A 379 14.80 -0.63 -19.48
C ILE A 379 13.63 -1.55 -19.21
N LYS A 380 12.59 -1.01 -18.55
CA LYS A 380 11.38 -1.74 -18.17
C LYS A 380 10.20 -0.78 -18.21
N THR A 381 9.05 -1.26 -18.67
CA THR A 381 7.76 -0.59 -18.56
C THR A 381 6.79 -1.55 -17.88
N ALA A 382 5.87 -1.01 -17.09
CA ALA A 382 4.84 -1.80 -16.43
C ALA A 382 3.93 -2.46 -17.47
N ASP A 383 3.56 -3.70 -17.19
CA ASP A 383 2.57 -4.47 -17.93
C ASP A 383 1.44 -4.81 -16.94
N PRO A 384 0.32 -4.08 -16.96
CA PRO A 384 -0.80 -4.33 -16.04
C PRO A 384 -1.32 -5.76 -16.15
N GLU A 385 -1.46 -6.44 -15.01
CA GLU A 385 -1.95 -7.82 -14.94
C GLU A 385 -3.23 -7.91 -14.12
N GLU A 386 -4.13 -8.80 -14.54
CA GLU A 386 -5.28 -9.19 -13.74
C GLU A 386 -4.81 -10.02 -12.53
N LEU A 387 -5.37 -9.74 -11.37
CA LEU A 387 -5.20 -10.58 -10.18
C LEU A 387 -6.21 -11.72 -10.24
N ASP A 388 -7.49 -11.38 -10.37
CA ASP A 388 -8.60 -12.33 -10.42
C ASP A 388 -9.89 -11.64 -10.94
N THR A 389 -10.93 -12.43 -11.20
CA THR A 389 -12.30 -11.96 -11.43
C THR A 389 -13.14 -12.23 -10.19
N ALA A 390 -13.41 -11.18 -9.42
CA ALA A 390 -14.16 -11.28 -8.17
C ALA A 390 -15.68 -11.37 -8.38
N MET A 391 -16.20 -10.82 -9.47
CA MET A 391 -17.62 -10.86 -9.76
C MET A 391 -17.86 -10.99 -11.25
N SER A 392 -19.01 -11.55 -11.63
CA SER A 392 -19.53 -11.35 -12.98
C SER A 392 -19.74 -9.86 -13.28
N GLU A 393 -19.64 -9.46 -14.56
CA GLU A 393 -19.90 -8.08 -14.98
C GLU A 393 -21.32 -7.62 -14.59
N GLU A 394 -22.31 -8.51 -14.68
CA GLU A 394 -23.68 -8.22 -14.31
C GLU A 394 -23.81 -7.91 -12.81
N ASN A 395 -23.27 -8.77 -11.94
CA ASN A 395 -23.37 -8.56 -10.50
C ASN A 395 -22.49 -7.39 -10.04
N ALA A 396 -21.35 -7.14 -10.69
CA ALA A 396 -20.56 -5.94 -10.47
C ALA A 396 -21.35 -4.67 -10.81
N ALA A 397 -22.13 -4.67 -11.90
CA ALA A 397 -23.01 -3.56 -12.27
C ALA A 397 -24.13 -3.34 -11.23
N LYS A 398 -24.77 -4.42 -10.76
CA LYS A 398 -25.77 -4.36 -9.67
C LYS A 398 -25.17 -3.75 -8.39
N LEU A 399 -23.99 -4.19 -7.97
CA LEU A 399 -23.32 -3.66 -6.77
C LEU A 399 -22.85 -2.22 -6.95
N LYS A 400 -22.35 -1.88 -8.13
CA LYS A 400 -21.97 -0.51 -8.51
C LYS A 400 -23.16 0.45 -8.40
N GLU A 401 -24.35 0.07 -8.90
CA GLU A 401 -25.59 0.84 -8.72
C GLU A 401 -25.91 1.05 -7.23
N MET A 402 -25.87 -0.01 -6.43
CA MET A 402 -26.14 0.11 -4.99
C MET A 402 -25.13 1.02 -4.28
N MET A 403 -23.85 0.98 -4.65
CA MET A 403 -22.82 1.87 -4.11
C MET A 403 -23.01 3.33 -4.56
N VAL A 404 -23.55 3.58 -5.75
CA VAL A 404 -23.96 4.92 -6.19
C VAL A 404 -25.13 5.42 -5.33
N ASN A 405 -26.10 4.56 -5.02
CA ASN A 405 -27.23 4.91 -4.16
C ASN A 405 -26.78 5.26 -2.73
N VAL A 406 -25.75 4.60 -2.20
CA VAL A 406 -25.16 4.96 -0.88
C VAL A 406 -24.66 6.41 -0.87
N VAL A 407 -24.09 6.89 -1.99
CA VAL A 407 -23.63 8.28 -2.12
C VAL A 407 -24.80 9.23 -2.36
N ASN A 408 -25.74 8.88 -3.24
CA ASN A 408 -26.82 9.79 -3.61
C ASN A 408 -27.93 9.93 -2.56
N LEU A 409 -28.24 8.85 -1.84
CA LEU A 409 -29.42 8.73 -0.98
C LEU A 409 -29.06 8.31 0.47
N GLY A 410 -27.82 7.87 0.66
CA GLY A 410 -27.38 7.18 1.87
C GLY A 410 -26.35 7.94 2.71
N THR A 411 -25.51 7.15 3.38
CA THR A 411 -24.55 7.63 4.38
C THR A 411 -23.34 8.37 3.81
N ALA A 412 -23.16 8.40 2.48
CA ALA A 412 -21.96 8.91 1.82
C ALA A 412 -22.20 10.18 0.98
N SER A 413 -23.28 10.94 1.23
CA SER A 413 -23.63 12.14 0.45
C SER A 413 -22.53 13.21 0.37
N ALA A 414 -21.67 13.29 1.37
CA ALA A 414 -20.53 14.21 1.35
C ALA A 414 -19.47 13.86 0.28
N ALA A 415 -19.52 12.67 -0.33
CA ALA A 415 -18.63 12.27 -1.43
C ALA A 415 -19.11 12.75 -2.81
N GLN A 416 -20.31 13.34 -2.93
CA GLN A 416 -20.85 13.77 -4.23
C GLN A 416 -19.96 14.83 -4.90
N ILE A 417 -19.68 14.60 -6.18
CA ILE A 417 -18.94 15.53 -7.05
C ILE A 417 -19.91 16.08 -8.10
N PRO A 418 -20.10 17.41 -8.20
CA PRO A 418 -20.98 17.99 -9.20
C PRO A 418 -20.60 17.56 -10.62
N GLY A 419 -21.56 16.98 -11.35
CA GLY A 419 -21.37 16.53 -12.73
C GLY A 419 -20.71 15.15 -12.89
N GLU A 420 -20.41 14.44 -11.79
CA GLU A 420 -19.84 13.10 -11.83
C GLU A 420 -20.70 12.12 -11.02
N THR A 421 -20.77 10.87 -11.47
CA THR A 421 -21.44 9.81 -10.71
C THR A 421 -20.42 9.14 -9.78
N VAL A 422 -20.66 9.17 -8.47
CA VAL A 422 -19.73 8.61 -7.47
C VAL A 422 -20.38 7.40 -6.81
N GLY A 423 -19.66 6.28 -6.79
CA GLY A 423 -20.01 5.12 -5.97
C GLY A 423 -19.17 5.08 -4.70
N GLY A 424 -19.73 4.61 -3.59
CA GLY A 424 -18.93 4.43 -2.38
C GLY A 424 -19.64 3.75 -1.22
N LYS A 425 -18.87 3.49 -0.16
CA LYS A 425 -19.38 2.94 1.09
C LYS A 425 -18.60 3.49 2.26
N THR A 426 -19.31 4.00 3.26
CA THR A 426 -18.73 4.37 4.55
C THR A 426 -18.58 3.15 5.45
N GLY A 427 -17.55 3.17 6.29
CA GLY A 427 -17.36 2.23 7.39
C GLY A 427 -17.11 2.98 8.69
N THR A 428 -17.66 2.45 9.77
CA THR A 428 -17.32 2.81 11.13
C THR A 428 -16.99 1.49 11.82
N ALA A 429 -15.73 1.34 12.23
CA ALA A 429 -15.24 0.12 12.87
C ALA A 429 -15.03 0.41 14.36
N GLU A 430 -15.75 -0.33 15.21
CA GLU A 430 -15.60 -0.21 16.65
C GLU A 430 -14.22 -0.73 17.06
N THR A 431 -13.61 -0.10 18.06
CA THR A 431 -12.30 -0.52 18.57
C THR A 431 -12.46 -1.21 19.92
N ALA A 432 -12.12 -0.54 21.02
CA ALA A 432 -12.52 -1.00 22.35
C ALA A 432 -13.55 -0.05 22.95
N GLU A 433 -14.27 -0.56 23.95
CA GLU A 433 -15.24 0.21 24.71
C GLU A 433 -14.65 1.54 25.21
N GLY A 434 -15.37 2.64 24.99
CA GLY A 434 -14.93 3.99 25.34
C GLY A 434 -13.87 4.61 24.42
N ARG A 435 -13.43 3.92 23.36
CA ARG A 435 -12.56 4.50 22.32
C ARG A 435 -13.36 4.87 21.07
N ALA A 436 -13.03 6.01 20.48
CA ALA A 436 -13.63 6.42 19.21
C ALA A 436 -13.39 5.36 18.12
N PRO A 437 -14.32 5.16 17.18
CA PRO A 437 -14.16 4.17 16.13
C PRO A 437 -13.14 4.60 15.07
N HIS A 438 -12.72 3.63 14.27
CA HIS A 438 -12.06 3.87 12.99
C HIS A 438 -13.08 4.36 11.96
N ALA A 439 -12.75 5.41 11.21
CA ALA A 439 -13.59 5.91 10.13
C ALA A 439 -13.01 5.50 8.78
N TRP A 440 -13.78 4.69 8.04
CA TRP A 440 -13.44 4.18 6.72
C TRP A 440 -14.31 4.81 5.64
N PHE A 441 -13.75 4.92 4.44
CA PHE A 441 -14.51 5.14 3.23
C PHE A 441 -13.82 4.47 2.05
N ILE A 442 -14.59 3.73 1.25
CA ILE A 442 -14.17 3.26 -0.06
C ILE A 442 -15.06 3.90 -1.13
N SER A 443 -14.50 4.24 -2.28
CA SER A 443 -15.23 4.91 -3.35
C SER A 443 -14.58 4.74 -4.70
N PHE A 444 -15.31 5.08 -5.75
CA PHE A 444 -14.79 5.21 -7.11
C PHE A 444 -15.55 6.27 -7.89
N ALA A 445 -14.89 6.87 -8.87
CA ALA A 445 -15.50 7.84 -9.78
C ALA A 445 -14.77 7.92 -11.14
N PRO A 446 -15.50 8.31 -12.21
CA PRO A 446 -16.95 8.29 -12.33
C PRO A 446 -17.46 6.83 -12.38
N ALA A 447 -18.66 6.53 -11.93
CA ALA A 447 -19.15 5.14 -11.87
C ALA A 447 -19.26 4.46 -13.24
N ASP A 448 -19.62 5.23 -14.27
CA ASP A 448 -19.81 4.79 -15.66
C ASP A 448 -18.49 4.53 -16.41
N ASN A 449 -17.44 5.31 -16.15
CA ASN A 449 -16.10 5.09 -16.71
C ASN A 449 -15.01 5.35 -15.66
N PRO A 450 -14.86 4.46 -14.66
CA PRO A 450 -14.04 4.72 -13.49
C PRO A 450 -12.58 5.04 -13.83
N LYS A 451 -12.10 6.16 -13.29
CA LYS A 451 -10.71 6.62 -13.41
C LYS A 451 -9.92 6.45 -12.13
N VAL A 452 -10.62 6.37 -11.01
CA VAL A 452 -10.01 6.23 -9.69
C VAL A 452 -10.94 5.46 -8.76
N ALA A 453 -10.38 4.54 -7.99
CA ALA A 453 -10.95 3.98 -6.78
C ALA A 453 -10.08 4.42 -5.59
N VAL A 454 -10.71 4.77 -4.48
CA VAL A 454 -10.05 5.29 -3.28
C VAL A 454 -10.48 4.47 -2.07
N ALA A 455 -9.53 4.13 -1.20
CA ALA A 455 -9.81 3.72 0.17
C ALA A 455 -9.07 4.64 1.15
N LEU A 456 -9.77 5.03 2.20
CA LEU A 456 -9.27 5.90 3.26
C LEU A 456 -9.65 5.34 4.62
N ILE A 457 -8.69 5.34 5.53
CA ILE A 457 -8.88 5.10 6.95
C ILE A 457 -8.43 6.31 7.76
N VAL A 458 -9.22 6.65 8.76
CA VAL A 458 -8.84 7.58 9.84
C VAL A 458 -8.87 6.82 11.15
N GLU A 459 -7.71 6.75 11.82
CA GLU A 459 -7.52 5.97 13.04
C GLU A 459 -8.30 6.55 14.24
N SER A 460 -8.73 5.65 15.13
CA SER A 460 -9.46 5.93 16.37
C SER A 460 -8.69 6.90 17.27
N GLY A 461 -9.41 7.70 18.07
CA GLY A 461 -8.83 8.68 18.98
C GLY A 461 -8.37 9.98 18.30
N SER A 462 -8.20 9.95 16.98
CA SER A 462 -7.94 11.15 16.17
C SER A 462 -9.22 11.87 15.75
N ALA A 463 -10.36 11.18 15.82
CA ALA A 463 -11.56 11.56 15.08
C ALA A 463 -12.67 12.25 15.90
N GLY A 464 -12.46 12.50 17.20
CA GLY A 464 -13.51 12.99 18.10
C GLY A 464 -14.64 11.96 18.28
N ASN A 465 -15.63 12.27 19.12
CA ASN A 465 -16.79 11.38 19.33
C ASN A 465 -17.78 11.39 18.14
N ASP A 466 -17.63 12.32 17.18
CA ASP A 466 -18.48 12.48 15.99
C ASP A 466 -17.90 11.79 14.73
N ALA A 467 -17.03 10.81 14.92
CA ALA A 467 -16.28 10.14 13.87
C ALA A 467 -17.10 9.13 13.04
N SER A 468 -17.97 9.61 12.16
CA SER A 468 -18.53 8.75 11.10
C SER A 468 -17.65 8.81 9.82
N GLY A 469 -17.52 7.67 9.13
CA GLY A 469 -16.85 7.62 7.82
C GLY A 469 -17.44 8.61 6.80
N GLY A 470 -18.74 8.90 6.89
CA GLY A 470 -19.42 9.85 5.99
C GLY A 470 -19.06 11.31 6.20
N GLN A 471 -18.80 11.74 7.44
CA GLN A 471 -18.48 13.15 7.72
C GLN A 471 -16.98 13.45 7.65
N THR A 472 -16.13 12.48 8.01
CA THR A 472 -14.67 12.69 8.04
C THR A 472 -13.99 12.16 6.77
N ALA A 473 -14.26 10.93 6.37
CA ALA A 473 -13.48 10.25 5.34
C ALA A 473 -13.99 10.58 3.92
N ALA A 474 -15.31 10.66 3.71
CA ALA A 474 -15.87 10.95 2.40
C ALA A 474 -15.39 12.27 1.75
N PRO A 475 -15.30 13.43 2.46
CA PRO A 475 -14.79 14.66 1.86
C PRO A 475 -13.30 14.60 1.46
N ILE A 476 -12.50 13.84 2.20
CA ILE A 476 -11.07 13.64 1.90
C ILE A 476 -10.95 12.83 0.61
N ALA A 477 -11.67 11.71 0.50
CA ALA A 477 -11.67 10.90 -0.71
C ALA A 477 -12.22 11.66 -1.92
N LYS A 478 -13.27 12.48 -1.73
CA LYS A 478 -13.80 13.40 -2.75
C LYS A 478 -12.72 14.30 -3.33
N SER A 479 -11.90 14.92 -2.48
CA SER A 479 -10.82 15.82 -2.92
C SER A 479 -9.79 15.11 -3.81
N VAL A 480 -9.52 13.83 -3.53
CA VAL A 480 -8.62 13.00 -4.34
C VAL A 480 -9.26 12.64 -5.67
N MET A 481 -10.54 12.25 -5.66
CA MET A 481 -11.29 11.95 -6.89
C MET A 481 -11.38 13.18 -7.80
N GLU A 482 -11.70 14.36 -7.26
CA GLU A 482 -11.72 15.63 -8.01
C GLU A 482 -10.35 15.93 -8.63
N ALA A 483 -9.25 15.71 -7.90
CA ALA A 483 -7.90 15.92 -8.39
C ALA A 483 -7.52 15.00 -9.56
N VAL A 484 -7.96 13.73 -9.55
CA VAL A 484 -7.74 12.80 -10.67
C VAL A 484 -8.60 13.17 -11.87
N LEU A 485 -9.86 13.57 -11.64
CA LEU A 485 -10.81 13.93 -12.70
C LEU A 485 -10.57 15.33 -13.28
N GLY A 486 -9.72 16.15 -12.65
CA GLY A 486 -9.43 17.51 -13.08
C GLY A 486 -10.60 18.48 -12.85
N ARG A 487 -11.32 18.29 -11.73
CA ARG A 487 -12.49 19.10 -11.34
C ARG A 487 -12.15 20.22 -10.38
#